data_AF-A0A382I9K2-F1
#
_entry.id   AF-A0A382I9K2-F1
#
_cell.length_a   1.000
_cell.length_b   1.000
_cell.length_c   1.000
_cell.angle_alpha   90.00
_cell.angle_beta   90.00
_cell.angle_gamma   90.00
#
_symmetry.space_group_name_H-M   'P 1'
#
loop_
_entity.id
_entity.type
_entity.pdbx_description
1 polymer ?
#
loop_
_entity_poly.entity_id
_entity_poly.type
_entity_poly.pdbx_seq_one_letter_code
_entity_poly.pdbx_strand_id
1 'polypeptide(L)' 'VLALDDILSELDIERRKLVLEAATKHEQVLLTATERAILPDNFLEKADIYTVMNGRVTQDSIANANL' A
#
# COMPACT_ATOMS: atom_id res chain seq x y z
N VAL A 1 12.29 -1.31 -10.16
CA VAL A 1 10.95 -1.62 -9.62
C VAL A 1 11.10 -2.63 -8.51
N LEU A 2 10.60 -2.32 -7.31
CA LEU A 2 10.49 -3.25 -6.18
C LEU A 2 9.04 -3.75 -6.10
N ALA A 3 8.83 -5.07 -6.03
CA ALA A 3 7.51 -5.66 -5.82
C ALA A 3 7.48 -6.37 -4.46
N LEU A 4 6.48 -6.07 -3.64
CA LEU A 4 6.27 -6.65 -2.33
C LEU A 4 4.91 -7.34 -2.34
N ASP A 5 4.90 -8.67 -2.30
CA ASP A 5 3.68 -9.47 -2.42
C ASP A 5 3.15 -9.89 -1.04
N ASP A 6 2.07 -9.24 -0.59
CA ASP A 6 1.34 -9.44 0.68
C ASP A 6 2.21 -9.61 1.93
N ILE A 7 3.46 -9.16 1.88
CA ILE A 7 4.49 -9.45 2.90
C ILE A 7 4.15 -8.84 4.26
N LEU A 8 3.36 -7.76 4.28
CA LEU A 8 2.97 -7.11 5.53
C LEU A 8 2.04 -8.00 6.37
N SER A 9 1.28 -8.91 5.76
CA SER A 9 0.42 -9.86 6.47
C SER A 9 1.23 -10.78 7.39
N GLU A 10 2.49 -11.06 7.06
CA GLU A 10 3.38 -11.97 7.79
C GLU A 10 4.19 -11.29 8.91
N LEU A 11 4.10 -9.97 9.02
CA LEU A 11 4.94 -9.16 9.90
C LEU A 11 4.15 -8.60 11.08
N ASP A 12 4.84 -8.46 12.22
CA ASP A 12 4.37 -7.64 13.33
C ASP A 12 4.42 -6.13 13.00
N ILE A 13 3.76 -5.33 13.84
CA ILE A 13 3.62 -3.88 13.66
C ILE A 13 4.98 -3.16 13.51
N GLU A 14 6.01 -3.57 14.25
CA GLU A 14 7.30 -2.89 14.20
C GLU A 14 8.05 -3.22 12.90
N ARG A 15 8.01 -4.48 12.46
CA ARG A 15 8.60 -4.89 11.18
C ARG A 15 7.87 -4.29 9.98
N ARG A 16 6.54 -4.15 10.03
CA ARG A 16 5.75 -3.46 8.99
C ARG A 16 6.24 -2.03 8.77
N LYS A 17 6.47 -1.27 9.86
CA LYS A 17 6.98 0.10 9.78
C LYS A 17 8.32 0.17 9.06
N LEU A 18 9.27 -0.71 9.42
CA LEU A 18 10.60 -0.75 8.81
C LEU A 18 10.55 -1.05 7.31
N VAL A 19 9.70 -2.01 6.90
CA VAL A 19 9.51 -2.34 5.48
C VAL A 19 8.92 -1.16 4.71
N LEU A 20 7.89 -0.52 5.26
CA LEU A 20 7.26 0.64 4.62
C LEU A 20 8.24 1.83 4.50
N GLU A 21 9.02 2.12 5.54
CA GLU A 21 10.06 3.14 5.47
C GLU A 21 11.11 2.85 4.39
N ALA A 22 11.55 1.59 4.27
CA ALA A 22 12.47 1.18 3.22
C ALA A 22 11.83 1.30 1.82
N ALA A 23 10.54 0.93 1.69
CA ALA A 23 9.80 1.04 0.44
C ALA A 23 9.75 2.49 -0.07
N THR A 24 9.51 3.48 0.82
CA THR A 24 9.45 4.90 0.42
C THR A 24 10.75 5.48 -0.15
N LYS A 25 11.88 4.80 0.06
CA LYS A 25 13.20 5.22 -0.46
C LYS A 25 13.49 4.70 -1.87
N HIS A 26 12.64 3.85 -2.42
CA HIS A 26 12.78 3.30 -3.76
C HIS A 26 11.99 4.14 -4.77
N GLU A 27 12.53 4.28 -5.98
CA GLU A 27 11.92 5.09 -7.05
C GLU A 27 10.53 4.57 -7.48
N GLN A 28 10.35 3.25 -7.52
CA GLN A 28 9.07 2.63 -7.87
C GLN A 28 8.83 1.36 -7.05
N VAL A 29 7.70 1.33 -6.34
CA VAL A 29 7.25 0.20 -5.52
C VAL A 29 5.83 -0.20 -5.91
N LEU A 30 5.62 -1.50 -6.08
CA LEU A 30 4.29 -2.13 -6.12
C LEU A 30 4.14 -2.98 -4.86
N LEU A 31 3.13 -2.67 -4.06
CA LEU A 31 2.81 -3.40 -2.83
C LEU A 31 1.42 -3.98 -2.96
N THR A 32 1.27 -5.29 -2.75
CA THR A 32 -0.04 -5.93 -2.61
C THR A 32 -0.34 -6.14 -1.14
N ALA A 33 -1.60 -6.01 -0.77
CA ALA A 33 -2.09 -6.30 0.56
C ALA A 33 -3.54 -6.81 0.43
N THR A 34 -3.87 -7.84 1.22
CA THR A 34 -5.25 -8.35 1.31
C THR A 34 -6.15 -7.48 2.19
N GLU A 35 -5.57 -6.79 3.17
CA GLU A 35 -6.29 -5.92 4.11
C GLU A 35 -5.75 -4.49 4.10
N ARG A 36 -6.62 -3.52 3.79
CA ARG A 36 -6.27 -2.09 3.78
C ARG A 36 -5.78 -1.60 5.16
N ALA A 37 -6.36 -2.11 6.25
CA ALA A 37 -6.05 -1.68 7.62
C ALA A 37 -4.61 -1.99 8.08
N ILE A 38 -3.88 -2.83 7.34
CA ILE A 38 -2.47 -3.13 7.60
C ILE A 38 -1.57 -1.96 7.22
N LEU A 39 -2.03 -1.11 6.31
CA LEU A 39 -1.31 0.05 5.81
C LEU A 39 -1.75 1.31 6.57
N PRO A 40 -0.81 2.12 7.08
CA PRO A 40 -1.14 3.34 7.79
C PRO A 40 -1.65 4.41 6.81
N ASP A 41 -2.62 5.22 7.23
CA ASP A 41 -3.29 6.22 6.37
C ASP A 41 -2.30 7.20 5.72
N ASN A 42 -1.27 7.63 6.47
CA ASN A 42 -0.23 8.53 5.96
C ASN A 42 0.62 7.94 4.83
N PHE A 43 0.67 6.62 4.70
CA PHE A 43 1.30 5.93 3.56
C PHE A 43 0.33 5.85 2.39
N LEU A 44 -0.94 5.55 2.68
CA LEU A 44 -2.01 5.48 1.68
C LEU A 44 -2.26 6.83 0.97
N GLU A 45 -2.15 7.96 1.69
CA GLU A 45 -2.28 9.31 1.13
C GLU A 45 -1.25 9.63 0.02
N LYS A 46 -0.13 8.91 -0.01
CA LYS A 46 0.97 9.13 -0.96
C LYS A 46 1.02 8.08 -2.05
N ALA A 47 0.11 7.10 -2.02
CA ALA A 47 0.11 5.96 -2.91
C ALA A 47 -1.05 6.06 -3.91
N ASP A 48 -0.81 5.62 -5.14
CA ASP A 48 -1.91 5.26 -6.03
C ASP A 48 -2.47 3.90 -5.57
N ILE A 49 -3.73 3.89 -5.16
CA ILE A 49 -4.38 2.69 -4.62
C ILE A 49 -5.20 2.03 -5.72
N TYR A 50 -5.00 0.73 -5.89
CA TYR A 50 -5.77 -0.11 -6.80
C TYR A 50 -6.39 -1.26 -6.04
N THR A 51 -7.69 -1.47 -6.24
CA THR A 51 -8.43 -2.60 -5.68
C THR A 51 -8.63 -3.66 -6.76
N VAL A 52 -8.31 -4.91 -6.44
CA VAL A 52 -8.56 -6.06 -7.33
C VAL A 52 -9.76 -6.84 -6.82
N MET A 53 -10.81 -6.94 -7.62
CA MET A 53 -12.03 -7.67 -7.26
C MET A 53 -12.54 -8.46 -8.46
N ASN A 54 -12.75 -9.77 -8.30
CA ASN A 54 -13.15 -10.70 -9.38
C ASN A 54 -12.25 -10.60 -10.62
N GLY A 55 -10.94 -10.50 -10.43
CA GLY A 55 -9.96 -10.38 -11.52
C GLY A 55 -9.98 -9.04 -12.26
N ARG A 56 -10.70 -8.03 -11.75
CA ARG A 56 -10.73 -6.68 -12.30
C ARG A 56 -10.01 -5.71 -11.38
N VAL A 57 -9.17 -4.86 -11.97
CA VAL A 57 -8.46 -3.79 -11.29
C VAL A 57 -9.25 -2.50 -11.42
N THR A 58 -9.52 -1.85 -10.29
CA THR A 58 -10.15 -0.52 -10.23
C THR A 58 -9.22 0.38 -9.43
N GLN A 59 -8.91 1.57 -9.95
CA GLN A 59 -8.19 2.57 -9.17
C GLN A 59 -9.18 3.17 -8.16
N ASP A 60 -8.81 3.15 -6.87
CA ASP A 60 -9.56 3.88 -5.87
C ASP A 60 -9.46 5.36 -6.25
N SER A 61 -10.62 6.00 -6.47
CA SER A 61 -10.63 7.44 -6.70
C SER A 61 -10.03 8.10 -5.48
N ILE A 62 -9.02 8.96 -5.66
CA ILE A 62 -8.62 9.88 -4.60
C ILE A 62 -9.91 10.62 -4.24
N ALA A 63 -10.44 10.37 -3.05
CA ALA A 63 -11.42 11.27 -2.48
C ALA A 63 -10.65 12.58 -2.32
N ASN A 64 -10.80 13.49 -3.27
CA ASN A 64 -10.48 14.88 -3.06
C ASN A 64 -11.34 15.30 -1.87
N ALA A 65 -10.78 15.20 -0.68
CA ALA A 65 -11.29 15.88 0.49
C ALA A 65 -11.16 17.36 0.15
N ASN A 66 -12.26 17.90 -0.38
CA ASN A 66 -12.42 19.29 -0.73
C ASN A 66 -12.08 20.17 0.48
N LEU A 67 -11.23 21.17 0.22
CA LEU A 67 -11.05 22.46 0.91
C LEU A 67 -10.52 22.43 2.35
#